data_AF-A0A960IBD7-F1
#
_entry.id   AF-A0A960IBD7-F1
#
_cell.length_a   1.000
_cell.length_b   1.000
_cell.length_c   1.000
_cell.angle_alpha   90.00
_cell.angle_beta   90.00
_cell.angle_gamma   90.00
#
_symmetry.space_group_name_H-M   'P 1'
#
loop_
_entity.id
_entity.type
_entity.pdbx_description
1 polymer ?
#
loop_
_entity_poly.entity_id
_entity_poly.type
_entity_poly.pdbx_seq_one_letter_code
_entity_poly.pdbx_strand_id
1 'polypeptide(L)' 'MPGAIAIIVALLVFPVVALMGSAALAVVLGGVLNRDAEVRNEGSELLDLNV' A
#
# COMPACT_ATOMS: atom_id res chain seq x y z
N MET A 1 29.95 10.94 -16.35
CA MET A 1 29.25 11.37 -15.11
C MET A 1 27.83 10.83 -14.91
N PRO A 2 26.98 10.59 -15.93
CA PRO A 2 25.60 10.14 -15.72
C PRO A 2 25.46 8.85 -14.89
N GLY A 3 26.35 7.89 -15.09
CA GLY A 3 26.34 6.63 -14.33
C GLY A 3 26.52 6.82 -12.82
N ALA A 4 27.43 7.71 -12.39
CA ALA A 4 27.65 7.96 -10.97
C ALA A 4 26.41 8.61 -10.31
N ILE A 5 25.73 9.50 -11.02
CA ILE A 5 24.49 10.14 -10.57
C ILE A 5 23.39 9.08 -10.41
N ALA A 6 23.23 8.18 -11.38
CA ALA A 6 22.25 7.12 -11.31
C ALA A 6 22.47 6.18 -10.11
N ILE A 7 23.73 5.85 -9.80
CA ILE A 7 24.09 5.01 -8.65
C ILE A 7 23.71 5.69 -7.33
N ILE A 8 24.03 6.99 -7.18
CA ILE A 8 23.68 7.74 -5.96
C ILE A 8 22.16 7.78 -5.78
N VAL A 9 21.41 8.08 -6.83
CA VAL A 9 19.94 8.10 -6.77
C VAL A 9 19.39 6.73 -6.39
N ALA A 10 19.89 5.65 -7.00
CA ALA A 10 19.46 4.29 -6.69
C ALA A 10 19.72 3.94 -5.22
N LEU A 11 20.90 4.26 -4.68
CA LEU A 11 21.25 3.97 -3.28
C LEU A 11 20.38 4.73 -2.28
N LEU A 12 19.94 5.94 -2.62
CA LEU A 12 19.06 6.73 -1.74
C LEU A 12 17.60 6.25 -1.81
N VAL A 13 17.11 5.89 -3.00
CA VAL A 13 15.70 5.52 -3.21
C VAL A 13 15.42 4.06 -2.85
N PHE A 14 16.34 3.15 -3.16
CA PHE A 14 16.17 1.71 -2.95
C PHE A 14 15.77 1.31 -1.52
N PRO A 15 16.40 1.79 -0.43
CA PRO A 15 16.02 1.37 0.91
C PRO A 15 14.59 1.79 1.27
N VAL A 16 14.15 2.97 0.83
CA VAL A 16 12.78 3.44 1.06
C VAL A 16 11.78 2.56 0.33
N VAL A 17 12.04 2.29 -0.96
CA VAL A 17 11.15 1.43 -1.77
C VAL A 17 11.13 0.00 -1.25
N ALA A 18 12.28 -0.57 -0.89
CA ALA A 18 12.39 -1.92 -0.37
C ALA A 18 11.65 -2.09 0.98
N LEU A 19 11.75 -1.11 1.87
CA LEU A 19 11.09 -1.15 3.18
C LEU A 19 9.60 -0.81 3.10
N MET A 20 9.19 0.12 2.23
CA MET A 20 7.79 0.55 2.10
C MET A 20 6.97 -0.28 1.11
N GLY A 21 7.60 -1.15 0.30
CA GLY A 21 6.89 -1.93 -0.72
C GLY A 21 5.75 -2.79 -0.15
N SER A 22 5.97 -3.42 1.01
CA SER A 22 4.94 -4.20 1.69
C SER A 22 3.81 -3.32 2.26
N ALA A 23 4.13 -2.13 2.76
CA ALA A 23 3.14 -1.18 3.25
C ALA A 23 2.25 -0.67 2.10
N ALA A 24 2.85 -0.35 0.94
CA ALA A 24 2.09 0.04 -0.24
C ALA A 24 1.14 -1.08 -0.71
N LEU A 25 1.62 -2.33 -0.76
CA LEU A 25 0.79 -3.50 -1.09
C LEU A 25 -0.33 -3.70 -0.06
N ALA A 26 -0.05 -3.55 1.23
CA ALA A 26 -1.05 -3.70 2.29
C ALA A 26 -2.16 -2.65 2.19
N VAL A 27 -1.82 -1.39 1.87
CA VAL A 27 -2.82 -0.33 1.66
C VAL A 27 -3.70 -0.64 0.46
N VAL A 28 -3.11 -1.04 -0.66
CA VAL A 28 -3.86 -1.35 -1.89
C VAL A 28 -4.76 -2.56 -1.66
N LEU A 29 -4.22 -3.67 -1.16
CA LEU A 29 -4.98 -4.89 -0.92
C LEU A 29 -6.05 -4.68 0.16
N GLY A 30 -5.69 -4.02 1.27
CA GLY A 30 -6.63 -3.71 2.34
C GLY A 30 -7.80 -2.86 1.84
N GLY A 31 -7.53 -1.82 1.05
CA GLY A 31 -8.60 -0.99 0.48
C GLY A 31 -9.52 -1.73 -0.49
N VAL A 32 -8.94 -2.55 -1.38
CA VAL A 32 -9.74 -3.35 -2.34
C VAL A 32 -10.59 -4.38 -1.61
N LEU A 33 -10.01 -5.12 -0.66
CA LEU A 33 -10.71 -6.16 0.08
C LEU A 33 -11.76 -5.58 1.04
N ASN A 34 -11.49 -4.43 1.66
CA ASN A 34 -12.46 -3.76 2.52
C ASN A 34 -13.69 -3.33 1.72
N ARG A 35 -13.49 -2.75 0.52
CA ARG A 35 -14.61 -2.35 -0.34
C ARG A 35 -15.43 -3.54 -0.84
N ASP A 36 -14.78 -4.66 -1.17
CA ASP A 36 -15.49 -5.91 -1.49
C ASP A 36 -16.32 -6.41 -0.29
N ALA A 37 -15.74 -6.36 0.92
CA ALA A 37 -16.43 -6.77 2.14
C ALA A 37 -17.65 -5.89 2.43
N GLU A 38 -17.57 -4.58 2.23
CA GLU A 38 -18.70 -3.65 2.40
C GLU A 38 -19.88 -4.01 1.50
N VAL A 39 -19.63 -4.19 0.20
CA VAL A 39 -20.67 -4.53 -0.79
C VAL A 39 -21.31 -5.90 -0.48
N ARG A 40 -20.51 -6.87 -0.05
CA ARG A 40 -21.00 -8.23 0.22
C ARG A 40 -21.79 -8.34 1.52
N ASN A 41 -21.62 -7.40 2.44
CA ASN A 41 -22.27 -7.42 3.75
C ASN A 41 -23.22 -6.23 3.92
N GLU A 42 -23.74 -5.66 2.82
CA GLU A 42 -24.70 -4.55 2.85
C GLU A 42 -25.86 -4.82 3.84
N GLY A 43 -26.10 -3.85 4.74
CA GLY A 43 -27.09 -3.97 5.81
C GLY A 43 -26.63 -4.68 7.07
N SER A 44 -25.35 -5.07 7.15
CA SER A 44 -24.76 -5.61 8.39
C SER A 44 -24.53 -4.51 9.42
N GLU A 45 -25.03 -4.71 10.63
CA GLU A 45 -24.76 -3.85 11.81
C GLU A 45 -23.26 -3.74 12.15
N LEU A 46 -22.45 -4.70 11.70
CA LEU A 46 -21.00 -4.71 11.92
C LEU A 46 -20.27 -3.66 11.07
N LEU A 47 -20.85 -3.26 9.93
CA LEU A 47 -20.30 -2.19 9.09
C LEU A 47 -20.38 -0.83 9.81
N ASP A 48 -21.47 -0.58 10.54
CA ASP A 48 -21.66 0.67 11.30
C ASP A 48 -20.69 0.81 12.47
N LEU A 49 -20.14 -0.30 12.95
CA LEU A 49 -19.15 -0.37 14.03
C LEU A 49 -17.71 -0.38 13.54
N ASN A 50 -17.49 -0.48 12.22
CA ASN A 50 -16.17 -0.55 11.61
C ASN A 50 -15.63 0.87 11.32
N VAL A 51 -15.09 1.50 12.37
CA VAL A 51 -14.41 2.82 12.33
C VAL A 51 -12.94 2.72 11.92
#